data_AF-A0A9W6BBF2-F1
#
_entry.id   AF-A0A9W6BBF2-F1
#
_cell.length_a   1.000
_cell.length_b   1.000
_cell.length_c   1.000
_cell.angle_alpha   90.00
_cell.angle_beta   90.00
_cell.angle_gamma   90.00
#
_symmetry.space_group_name_H-M   'P 1'
#
loop_
_entity.id
_entity.type
_entity.pdbx_description
1 polymer ?
#
loop_
_entity_poly.entity_id
_entity_poly.type
_entity_poly.pdbx_seq_one_letter_code
_entity_poly.pdbx_strand_id
1 'polypeptide(L)'
;MTVNTIEMIINPSCVLEKPKAIRKATINGVRVFPYYSQKVWNGDTYGILGFSRLTDHFPVVPPSGGLYLCLAMSRSSSSGCGTPRGLCFGPSCVYSLFNNEVTCCPASEAAL
;
A
#
# COMPACT_ATOMS: atom_id res chain seq x y z
N MET A 1 16.53 -4.97 -8.71
CA MET A 1 16.04 -5.15 -7.32
C MET A 1 14.79 -6.03 -7.38
N THR A 2 14.67 -6.96 -6.43
CA THR A 2 13.47 -7.81 -6.28
C THR A 2 12.61 -7.24 -5.16
N VAL A 3 11.37 -6.85 -5.47
CA VAL A 3 10.40 -6.35 -4.51
C VAL A 3 9.29 -7.38 -4.40
N ASN A 4 9.06 -7.88 -3.19
CA ASN A 4 8.04 -8.89 -2.91
C ASN A 4 6.79 -8.28 -2.27
N THR A 5 7.00 -7.27 -1.42
CA THR A 5 5.91 -6.64 -0.67
C THR A 5 6.03 -5.13 -0.71
N ILE A 6 4.90 -4.45 -0.92
CA ILE A 6 4.73 -3.01 -0.66
C ILE A 6 3.78 -2.91 0.54
N GLU A 7 4.18 -2.22 1.60
CA GLU A 7 3.28 -1.85 2.71
C GLU A 7 3.14 -0.34 2.79
N MET A 8 1.91 0.16 2.93
CA MET A 8 1.60 1.56 3.21
C MET A 8 1.00 1.69 4.60
N ILE A 9 1.43 2.70 5.34
CA ILE A 9 0.80 3.10 6.59
C ILE A 9 -0.46 3.91 6.25
N ILE A 10 -1.61 3.39 6.69
CA ILE A 10 -2.93 3.97 6.46
C ILE A 10 -3.63 4.25 7.78
N ASN A 11 -4.65 5.10 7.72
CA ASN A 11 -5.52 5.37 8.85
C ASN A 11 -6.12 4.04 9.37
N PRO A 12 -5.96 3.72 10.67
CA PRO A 12 -6.39 2.44 11.23
C PRO A 12 -7.90 2.18 11.08
N SER A 13 -8.72 3.23 10.97
CA SER A 13 -10.16 3.10 10.72
C SER A 13 -10.49 2.46 9.36
N CYS A 14 -9.64 2.69 8.33
CA CYS A 14 -9.82 2.11 7.00
C CYS A 14 -9.63 0.59 6.98
N VAL A 15 -8.91 0.03 7.97
CA VAL A 15 -8.77 -1.42 8.15
C VAL A 15 -10.08 -2.07 8.62
N LEU A 16 -10.92 -1.34 9.33
CA LEU A 16 -12.19 -1.86 9.85
C LEU A 16 -13.37 -1.55 8.92
N GLU A 17 -13.24 -0.55 8.05
CA GLU A 17 -14.28 -0.13 7.12
C GLU A 17 -14.81 -1.28 6.24
N LYS A 18 -16.15 -1.34 6.11
CA LYS A 18 -16.86 -2.22 5.19
C LYS A 18 -17.99 -1.44 4.49
N PRO A 19 -18.14 -1.55 3.16
CA PRO A 19 -17.22 -2.23 2.24
C PRO A 19 -15.90 -1.46 2.10
N LYS A 20 -14.81 -2.12 1.65
CA LYS A 20 -13.53 -1.44 1.45
C LYS A 20 -13.62 -0.33 0.40
N ALA A 21 -13.02 0.81 0.73
CA ALA A 21 -12.90 1.95 -0.18
C ALA A 21 -12.15 1.60 -1.47
N ILE A 22 -11.03 0.87 -1.39
CA ILE A 22 -10.28 0.43 -2.57
C ILE A 22 -11.03 -0.71 -3.25
N ARG A 23 -11.45 -0.47 -4.50
CA ARG A 23 -12.19 -1.42 -5.34
C ARG A 23 -11.31 -2.19 -6.30
N LYS A 24 -10.23 -1.56 -6.77
CA LYS A 24 -9.25 -2.14 -7.67
C LYS A 24 -7.88 -1.59 -7.35
N ALA A 25 -6.87 -2.44 -7.41
CA ALA A 25 -5.47 -2.04 -7.35
C ALA A 25 -4.72 -2.66 -8.52
N THR A 26 -3.82 -1.90 -9.13
CA THR A 26 -2.91 -2.40 -10.16
C THR A 26 -1.51 -1.92 -9.91
N ILE A 27 -0.51 -2.74 -10.22
CA ILE A 27 0.89 -2.34 -10.30
C ILE A 27 1.31 -2.52 -11.75
N ASN A 28 1.84 -1.48 -12.40
CA ASN A 28 2.24 -1.53 -13.82
C ASN A 28 1.16 -2.15 -14.74
N GLY A 29 -0.13 -1.87 -14.45
CA GLY A 29 -1.28 -2.41 -15.19
C GLY A 29 -1.75 -3.83 -14.79
N VAL A 30 -0.95 -4.61 -14.06
CA VAL A 30 -1.35 -5.94 -13.56
C VAL A 30 -2.22 -5.78 -12.31
N ARG A 31 -3.34 -6.50 -12.26
CA ARG A 31 -4.23 -6.49 -11.09
C ARG A 31 -3.56 -7.16 -9.90
N VAL A 32 -3.56 -6.47 -8.76
CA VAL A 32 -3.09 -6.99 -7.48
C VAL A 32 -4.20 -6.89 -6.44
N PHE A 33 -4.10 -7.71 -5.39
CA PHE A 33 -5.08 -7.75 -4.33
C PHE A 33 -4.48 -7.19 -3.04
N PRO A 34 -5.05 -6.11 -2.48
CA PRO A 34 -4.57 -5.57 -1.23
C PRO A 34 -4.96 -6.47 -0.06
N TYR A 35 -4.09 -6.56 0.94
CA TYR A 35 -4.46 -6.96 2.29
C TYR A 35 -4.47 -5.76 3.23
N TYR A 36 -5.26 -5.89 4.30
CA TYR A 36 -5.35 -4.89 5.35
C TYR A 36 -5.02 -5.56 6.68
N SER A 37 -4.16 -4.92 7.47
CA SER A 37 -3.85 -5.37 8.83
C SER A 37 -3.71 -4.18 9.77
N GLN A 38 -3.79 -4.43 11.07
CA GLN A 38 -3.42 -3.46 12.09
C GLN A 38 -2.09 -3.90 12.72
N LYS A 39 -1.23 -2.93 12.99
CA LYS A 39 0.02 -3.13 13.75
C LYS A 39 0.03 -2.15 14.92
N VAL A 40 0.51 -2.60 16.06
CA VAL A 40 0.76 -1.75 17.23
C VAL A 40 2.27 -1.53 17.34
N TRP A 41 2.70 -0.28 17.37
CA TRP A 41 4.10 0.09 17.50
C TRP A 41 4.23 1.26 18.47
N ASN A 42 5.09 1.13 19.49
CA ASN A 42 5.25 2.14 20.56
C ASN A 42 3.93 2.57 21.23
N GLY A 43 2.93 1.67 21.31
CA GLY A 43 1.62 1.95 21.90
C GLY A 43 0.60 2.57 20.95
N ASP A 44 1.02 3.01 19.76
CA ASP A 44 0.14 3.54 18.73
C ASP A 44 -0.35 2.44 17.77
N THR A 45 -1.62 2.54 17.37
CA THR A 45 -2.23 1.61 16.39
C THR A 45 -2.16 2.20 14.99
N TYR A 46 -1.52 1.47 14.09
CA TYR A 46 -1.39 1.82 12.68
C TYR A 46 -2.18 0.84 11.82
N GLY A 47 -2.82 1.36 10.77
CA GLY A 47 -3.34 0.52 9.70
C GLY A 47 -2.25 0.25 8.67
N ILE A 48 -2.23 -0.94 8.11
CA ILE A 48 -1.35 -1.32 7.01
C ILE A 48 -2.22 -1.72 5.82
N LEU A 49 -1.93 -1.12 4.67
CA LEU A 49 -2.40 -1.56 3.36
C LEU A 49 -1.22 -2.17 2.63
N GLY A 50 -1.28 -3.47 2.37
CA GLY A 50 -0.15 -4.18 1.77
C GLY A 50 -0.50 -4.91 0.48
N PHE A 51 0.52 -5.15 -0.32
CA PHE A 51 0.49 -5.95 -1.55
C PHE A 51 1.66 -6.92 -1.48
N SER A 52 1.39 -8.22 -1.38
CA SER A 52 2.41 -9.27 -1.28
C SER A 52 2.49 -10.10 -2.56
N ARG A 53 3.50 -10.98 -2.64
CA ARG A 53 3.75 -11.86 -3.78
C ARG A 53 3.94 -11.10 -5.09
N LEU A 54 4.54 -9.92 -5.02
CA LEU A 54 4.79 -9.09 -6.19
C LEU A 54 5.79 -9.75 -7.14
N THR A 55 6.67 -10.62 -6.63
CA THR A 55 7.63 -11.40 -7.42
C THR A 55 6.98 -12.40 -8.37
N ASP A 56 5.76 -12.88 -8.07
CA ASP A 56 4.99 -13.78 -8.96
C ASP A 56 4.62 -13.08 -10.28
N HIS A 57 4.51 -11.75 -10.25
CA HIS A 57 4.12 -10.91 -11.39
C HIS A 57 5.26 -10.02 -11.92
N PHE A 58 6.21 -9.67 -11.05
CA PHE A 58 7.31 -8.75 -11.31
C PHE A 58 8.62 -9.33 -10.75
N PRO A 59 9.18 -10.38 -11.38
CA PRO A 59 10.38 -11.05 -10.86
C PRO A 59 11.60 -10.12 -10.79
N VAL A 60 11.65 -9.10 -11.66
CA VAL A 60 12.65 -8.03 -11.65
C VAL A 60 11.94 -6.70 -11.82
N VAL A 61 12.15 -5.75 -10.90
CA VAL A 61 11.62 -4.38 -11.05
C VAL A 61 12.34 -3.70 -12.23
N PRO A 62 11.62 -3.15 -13.22
CA PRO A 62 12.23 -2.51 -14.37
C PRO A 62 13.14 -1.34 -13.94
N PRO A 63 14.40 -1.30 -14.43
CA PRO A 63 15.36 -0.27 -14.02
C PRO A 63 14.97 1.15 -14.45
N SER A 64 14.10 1.31 -15.46
CA SER A 64 13.77 2.60 -16.08
C SER A 64 12.34 3.11 -15.82
N GLY A 65 11.62 2.55 -14.85
CA GLY A 65 10.24 3.00 -14.55
C GLY A 65 9.72 2.67 -13.16
N GLY A 66 10.41 1.82 -12.38
CA GLY A 66 9.93 1.46 -11.05
C GLY A 66 8.58 0.73 -11.06
N LEU A 67 7.87 0.80 -9.93
CA LEU A 67 6.55 0.21 -9.75
C LEU A 67 5.51 1.32 -9.62
N TYR A 68 4.55 1.37 -10.53
CA TYR A 68 3.44 2.32 -10.50
C TYR A 68 2.22 1.67 -9.88
N LEU A 69 1.91 2.02 -8.63
CA LEU A 69 0.70 1.60 -7.94
C LEU A 69 -0.47 2.52 -8.30
N CYS A 70 -1.55 1.96 -8.83
CA CYS A 70 -2.80 2.67 -9.07
C CYS A 70 -3.92 2.07 -8.22
N LEU A 71 -4.65 2.93 -7.50
CA LEU A 71 -5.78 2.55 -6.65
C LEU A 71 -7.06 3.19 -7.18
N ALA A 72 -8.07 2.38 -7.48
CA ALA A 72 -9.42 2.86 -7.76
C ALA A 72 -10.24 2.83 -6.47
N MET A 73 -10.61 4.02 -5.99
CA MET A 73 -11.30 4.21 -4.71
C MET A 73 -12.76 4.60 -4.92
N SER A 74 -13.66 4.07 -4.08
CA SER A 74 -15.04 4.51 -3.98
C SER A 74 -15.15 5.61 -2.93
N ARG A 75 -15.71 6.76 -3.32
CA ARG A 75 -16.02 7.86 -2.38
C ARG A 75 -17.20 7.58 -1.46
N SER A 76 -17.88 6.44 -1.62
CA SER A 76 -19.15 6.15 -0.95
C SER A 76 -19.05 5.81 0.55
N SER A 77 -17.87 5.91 1.18
CA SER A 77 -17.71 5.57 2.60
C SER A 77 -17.76 6.80 3.49
N SER A 78 -18.55 6.70 4.55
CA SER A 78 -18.70 7.71 5.61
C SER A 78 -17.39 8.04 6.35
N SER A 79 -16.36 7.21 6.20
CA SER A 79 -15.05 7.28 6.85
C SER A 79 -14.00 8.11 6.10
N GLY A 80 -14.26 8.52 4.86
CA GLY A 80 -13.30 9.32 4.06
C GLY A 80 -12.12 8.52 3.46
N CYS A 81 -11.98 7.22 3.75
CA CYS A 81 -10.92 6.35 3.21
C CYS A 81 -10.97 6.17 1.69
N GLY A 82 -12.05 6.61 1.03
CA GLY A 82 -12.17 6.74 -0.43
C GLY A 82 -11.36 7.87 -1.05
N THR A 83 -10.55 8.57 -0.26
CA THR A 83 -9.69 9.67 -0.69
C THR A 83 -8.26 9.44 -0.20
N PRO A 84 -7.22 9.94 -0.91
CA PRO A 84 -5.85 9.83 -0.41
C PRO A 84 -5.70 10.40 1.01
N ARG A 85 -6.30 11.56 1.28
CA ARG A 85 -6.25 12.22 2.60
C ARG A 85 -6.87 11.40 3.73
N GLY A 86 -7.98 10.71 3.48
CA GLY A 86 -8.61 9.85 4.49
C GLY A 86 -7.93 8.49 4.64
N LEU A 87 -7.29 8.01 3.56
CA LEU A 87 -6.57 6.75 3.54
C LEU A 87 -5.23 6.85 4.29
N CYS A 88 -4.43 7.89 4.06
CA CYS A 88 -3.09 7.99 4.64
C CYS A 88 -3.12 8.25 6.16
N PHE A 89 -2.15 7.70 6.88
CA PHE A 89 -1.92 8.06 8.27
C PHE A 89 -1.08 9.35 8.33
N GLY A 90 -1.75 10.50 8.43
CA GLY A 90 -1.12 11.81 8.46
C GLY A 90 -1.21 12.57 7.13
N PRO A 91 -0.35 13.58 6.91
CA PRO A 91 -0.45 14.47 5.74
C PRO A 91 -0.09 13.80 4.41
N SER A 92 0.65 12.68 4.43
CA SER A 92 1.07 11.92 3.26
C SER A 92 1.04 10.41 3.56
N CYS A 93 1.04 9.58 2.51
CA CYS A 93 1.12 8.13 2.65
C CYS A 93 2.58 7.71 2.71
N VAL A 94 2.98 7.14 3.85
CA VAL A 94 4.31 6.53 4.01
C VAL A 94 4.23 5.08 3.54
N TYR A 95 5.20 4.64 2.72
CA TYR A 95 5.30 3.27 2.25
C TYR A 95 6.68 2.66 2.51
N SER A 96 6.75 1.34 2.48
CA SER A 96 7.98 0.57 2.58
C SER A 96 7.96 -0.58 1.58
N LEU A 97 9.13 -0.88 1.03
CA LEU A 97 9.35 -1.95 0.07
C LEU A 97 10.16 -3.05 0.75
N PHE A 98 9.72 -4.30 0.64
CA PHE A 98 10.41 -5.45 1.20
C PHE A 98 10.75 -6.46 0.10
N ASN A 99 11.93 -7.07 0.20
CA ASN A 99 12.30 -8.20 -0.64
C ASN A 99 11.71 -9.52 -0.06
N ASN A 100 12.13 -10.66 -0.63
CA ASN A 100 11.70 -11.98 -0.16
C ASN A 100 12.15 -12.30 1.29
N GLU A 101 13.22 -11.66 1.76
CA GLU A 101 13.80 -11.84 3.10
C GLU A 101 13.20 -10.88 4.13
N VAL A 102 12.19 -10.08 3.74
CA VAL A 102 11.56 -9.05 4.59
C VAL A 102 12.57 -7.98 5.05
N THR A 103 13.67 -7.81 4.33
CA THR A 103 14.58 -6.69 4.54
C THR A 103 14.09 -5.49 3.74
N CYS A 104 14.12 -4.29 4.35
CA CYS A 104 13.78 -3.05 3.65
C CYS A 104 14.68 -2.93 2.42
N CYS A 105 14.07 -2.87 1.24
CA CYS A 105 14.77 -2.45 0.05
C CYS A 105 15.17 -0.97 0.23
N PRO A 106 16.35 -0.52 -0.27
CA PRO A 106 16.70 0.89 -0.24
C PRO A 106 15.58 1.71 -0.90
N ALA A 107 14.93 2.55 -0.09
CA ALA A 107 13.81 3.36 -0.51
C ALA A 107 14.33 4.48 -1.41
N SER A 108 13.79 4.57 -2.63
CA SER A 108 13.73 5.85 -3.32
C SER A 108 12.46 6.54 -2.84
N GLU A 109 12.62 7.69 -2.18
CA GLU A 109 11.50 8.58 -1.86
C GLU A 109 10.95 9.15 -3.17
N ALA A 110 9.63 9.11 -3.34
CA ALA A 110 8.94 9.91 -4.34
C ALA A 110 8.02 10.89 -3.61
N ALA A 111 8.22 12.19 -3.83
CA ALA A 111 7.28 13.22 -3.41
C ALA A 111 5.98 13.03 -4.21
N LEU A 112 4.84 13.03 -3.51
CA LEU A 112 3.49 13.05 -4.11
C LEU A 112 3.17 14.44 -4.65
#